data_AF-U2J694-F1
#
_entry.id   AF-U2J694-F1
#
_cell.length_a   1.000
_cell.length_b   1.000
_cell.length_c   1.000
_cell.angle_alpha   90.00
_cell.angle_beta   90.00
_cell.angle_gamma   90.00
#
_symmetry.space_group_name_H-M   'P 1'
#
loop_
_entity.id
_entity.type
_entity.pdbx_description
1 polymer ?
#
loop_
_entity_poly.entity_id
_entity_poly.type
_entity_poly.pdbx_seq_one_letter_code
_entity_poly.pdbx_strand_id
1 'polypeptide(L)'
;MEIKKIDITSTSLEKGIDIAKGFVERLIYPSAEELGLLFKEGIAKWRFNRQVQTLIKTHEICKKHKINPKTISTKLLYPLLEYASLEENEKLQDKWAILLANLVDSDQNIENHVFPYLLSQLSVQEFDALEDAFNKKISRVQKLTKELEEHFNSYDQIESEIDSQLANYQSELEICRRDNLSGSKPYRNPQSIQEKIDELKNRKKNLIQKKPRIEKDINEAELVTSKNLRNFEISNLIRLGIVKEVVHSYGYIDSKKINVNKANSFDQYCEDYIDLGDVSVTIEKDVVENELTELGELFVKACQEKGEVNK
;
A
#
# COMPACT_ATOMS: atom_id res chain seq x y z
N MET A 1 -29.98 9.08 -12.66
CA MET A 1 -29.76 10.40 -12.04
C MET A 1 -29.25 11.30 -13.16
N GLU A 2 -30.09 12.23 -13.64
CA GLU A 2 -29.75 13.08 -14.79
C GLU A 2 -28.61 14.04 -14.43
N ILE A 3 -27.51 13.96 -15.16
CA ILE A 3 -26.40 14.92 -15.07
C ILE A 3 -26.87 16.20 -15.75
N LYS A 4 -27.07 17.26 -14.96
CA LYS A 4 -27.36 18.60 -15.50
C LYS A 4 -26.21 19.02 -16.42
N LYS A 5 -26.47 19.09 -17.72
CA LYS A 5 -25.65 19.86 -18.66
C LYS A 5 -25.54 21.28 -18.10
N ILE A 6 -24.32 21.69 -17.73
CA ILE A 6 -24.06 23.06 -17.29
C ILE A 6 -24.12 23.93 -18.54
N ASP A 7 -25.25 24.61 -18.72
CA ASP A 7 -25.40 25.65 -19.73
C ASP A 7 -24.72 26.91 -19.19
N ILE A 8 -23.51 27.20 -19.68
CA ILE A 8 -22.69 28.28 -19.16
C ILE A 8 -23.14 29.59 -19.81
N THR A 9 -24.03 30.33 -19.13
CA THR A 9 -24.30 31.74 -19.45
C THR A 9 -23.02 32.56 -19.28
N SER A 10 -22.86 33.64 -20.06
CA SER A 10 -21.65 34.50 -20.02
C SER A 10 -21.29 34.94 -18.60
N THR A 11 -22.29 35.23 -17.77
CA THR A 11 -22.12 35.67 -16.38
C THR A 11 -21.55 34.58 -15.46
N SER A 12 -21.88 33.32 -15.68
CA SER A 12 -21.31 32.20 -14.90
C SER A 12 -19.87 31.92 -15.30
N LEU A 13 -19.54 32.08 -16.58
CA LEU A 13 -18.17 31.97 -17.08
C LEU A 13 -17.30 33.09 -16.52
N GLU A 14 -17.77 34.34 -16.56
CA GLU A 14 -17.08 35.52 -16.02
C GLU A 14 -16.74 35.34 -14.54
N LYS A 15 -17.71 34.92 -13.73
CA LYS A 15 -17.48 34.63 -12.29
C LYS A 15 -16.45 33.51 -12.08
N GLY A 16 -16.47 32.48 -12.91
CA GLY A 16 -15.49 31.40 -12.86
C GLY A 16 -14.08 31.87 -13.19
N ILE A 17 -13.94 32.75 -14.19
CA ILE A 17 -12.67 33.38 -14.56
C ILE A 17 -12.14 34.25 -13.41
N ASP A 18 -12.99 35.05 -12.76
CA ASP A 18 -12.57 35.89 -11.63
C ASP A 18 -12.04 35.04 -10.45
N ILE A 19 -12.71 33.92 -10.14
CA ILE A 19 -12.26 32.97 -9.12
C ILE A 19 -10.91 32.35 -9.50
N ALA A 20 -10.78 31.87 -10.74
CA ALA A 20 -9.56 31.26 -11.23
C ALA A 20 -8.38 32.25 -11.24
N LYS A 21 -8.61 33.49 -11.69
CA LYS A 21 -7.62 34.57 -11.69
C LYS A 21 -7.12 34.86 -10.28
N GLY A 22 -8.03 35.11 -9.33
CA GLY A 22 -7.65 35.36 -7.94
C GLY A 22 -6.99 34.14 -7.26
N PHE A 23 -7.24 32.92 -7.74
CA PHE A 23 -6.51 31.74 -7.27
C PHE A 23 -5.10 31.69 -7.85
N VAL A 24 -4.93 31.86 -9.16
CA VAL A 24 -3.62 31.86 -9.83
C VAL A 24 -2.71 32.97 -9.30
N GLU A 25 -3.23 34.18 -9.06
CA GLU A 25 -2.47 35.28 -8.45
C GLU A 25 -1.87 34.94 -7.08
N ARG A 26 -2.42 33.95 -6.36
CA ARG A 26 -1.84 33.43 -5.12
C ARG A 26 -0.84 32.30 -5.35
N LEU A 27 -0.95 31.58 -6.48
CA LEU A 27 -0.06 30.46 -6.82
C LEU A 27 1.24 30.92 -7.49
N ILE A 28 1.24 32.07 -8.18
CA ILE A 28 2.40 32.62 -8.87
C ILE A 28 2.60 34.10 -8.52
N TYR A 29 3.85 34.59 -8.55
CA TYR A 29 4.16 36.02 -8.51
C TYR A 29 3.46 36.72 -9.71
N PRO A 30 3.02 38.00 -9.65
CA PRO A 30 2.09 38.59 -10.63
C PRO A 30 2.60 38.51 -12.09
N SER A 31 2.17 37.46 -12.80
CA SER A 31 2.30 37.26 -14.25
C SER A 31 0.99 36.73 -14.87
N ALA A 32 -0.13 36.83 -14.13
CA ALA A 32 -1.45 36.36 -14.57
C ALA A 32 -2.03 37.13 -15.78
N GLU A 33 -1.42 38.26 -16.18
CA GLU A 33 -1.83 39.04 -17.35
C GLU A 33 -1.68 38.28 -18.67
N GLU A 34 -0.77 37.30 -18.77
CA GLU A 34 -0.54 36.53 -20.00
C GLU A 34 -1.68 35.53 -20.31
N LEU A 35 -2.51 35.16 -19.32
CA LEU A 35 -3.64 34.24 -19.53
C LEU A 35 -4.73 34.83 -20.43
N GLY A 36 -4.78 36.16 -20.60
CA GLY A 36 -5.77 36.84 -21.43
C GLY A 36 -5.43 36.94 -22.93
N LEU A 37 -4.18 36.68 -23.32
CA LEU A 37 -3.68 37.05 -24.66
C LEU A 37 -3.93 36.00 -25.77
N LEU A 38 -4.45 34.80 -25.46
CA LEU A 38 -4.70 33.72 -26.40
C LEU A 38 -6.14 33.69 -26.98
N PHE A 39 -6.83 34.83 -27.01
CA PHE A 39 -8.15 34.95 -27.63
C PHE A 39 -8.04 35.24 -29.14
N LYS A 40 -7.84 34.20 -29.96
CA LYS A 40 -8.11 34.29 -31.40
C LYS A 40 -8.64 33.05 -32.11
N GLU A 41 -8.70 31.87 -31.47
CA GLU A 41 -9.11 30.64 -32.15
C GLU A 41 -9.96 29.71 -31.24
N GLY A 42 -10.90 28.96 -31.83
CA GLY A 42 -11.86 28.13 -31.08
C GLY A 42 -11.20 27.05 -30.19
N ILE A 43 -10.07 26.49 -30.63
CA ILE A 43 -9.29 25.51 -29.85
C ILE A 43 -8.65 26.19 -28.63
N ALA A 44 -8.16 27.42 -28.77
CA ALA A 44 -7.59 28.18 -27.65
C ALA A 44 -8.65 28.49 -26.58
N LYS A 45 -9.88 28.85 -27.00
CA LYS A 45 -11.01 29.05 -26.07
C LYS A 45 -11.38 27.76 -25.33
N TRP A 46 -11.42 26.62 -26.02
CA TRP A 46 -11.73 25.33 -25.41
C TRP A 46 -10.68 24.93 -24.36
N ARG A 47 -9.38 25.03 -24.69
CA ARG A 47 -8.28 24.75 -23.75
C ARG A 47 -8.34 25.67 -22.53
N PHE A 48 -8.50 26.97 -22.76
CA PHE A 48 -8.61 27.96 -21.68
C PHE A 48 -9.76 27.63 -20.73
N ASN A 49 -10.94 27.29 -21.26
CA ASN A 49 -12.07 26.90 -20.43
C ASN A 49 -11.75 25.68 -19.56
N ARG A 50 -11.06 24.66 -20.10
CA ARG A 50 -10.64 23.49 -19.30
C ARG A 50 -9.62 23.86 -18.22
N GLN A 51 -8.66 24.73 -18.51
CA GLN A 51 -7.70 25.23 -17.51
C GLN A 51 -8.43 25.94 -16.36
N VAL A 52 -9.39 26.82 -16.69
CA VAL A 52 -10.23 27.50 -15.70
C VAL A 52 -11.03 26.50 -14.86
N GLN A 53 -11.64 25.48 -15.48
CA GLN A 53 -12.38 24.45 -14.74
C GLN A 53 -11.47 23.66 -13.78
N THR A 54 -10.27 23.27 -14.22
CA THR A 54 -9.29 22.61 -13.34
C THR A 54 -8.94 23.48 -12.14
N LEU A 55 -8.72 24.78 -12.34
CA LEU A 55 -8.42 25.73 -11.27
C LEU A 55 -9.60 25.91 -10.30
N ILE A 56 -10.83 25.98 -10.81
CA ILE A 56 -12.04 26.05 -9.97
C ILE A 56 -12.17 24.79 -9.10
N LYS A 57 -12.06 23.61 -9.71
CA LYS A 57 -12.10 22.32 -8.96
C LYS A 57 -11.01 22.26 -7.90
N THR A 58 -9.78 22.66 -8.26
CA THR A 58 -8.66 22.73 -7.32
C THR A 58 -8.97 23.63 -6.14
N HIS A 59 -9.49 24.84 -6.38
CA HIS A 59 -9.87 25.78 -5.34
C HIS A 59 -10.98 25.24 -4.42
N GLU A 60 -11.95 24.53 -4.98
CA GLU A 60 -12.99 23.85 -4.21
C GLU A 60 -12.43 22.74 -3.31
N ILE A 61 -11.51 21.92 -3.83
CA ILE A 61 -10.79 20.90 -3.05
C ILE A 61 -10.00 21.57 -1.91
N CYS A 62 -9.26 22.65 -2.20
CA CYS A 62 -8.52 23.38 -1.18
C CYS A 62 -9.43 23.90 -0.06
N LYS A 63 -10.59 24.47 -0.42
CA LYS A 63 -11.59 24.93 0.57
C LYS A 63 -12.16 23.77 1.38
N LYS A 64 -12.56 22.68 0.72
CA LYS A 64 -13.15 21.49 1.34
C LYS A 64 -12.22 20.90 2.40
N HIS A 65 -10.92 20.85 2.11
CA HIS A 65 -9.90 20.26 2.99
C HIS A 65 -9.09 21.25 3.81
N LYS A 66 -9.49 22.53 3.81
CA LYS A 66 -8.79 23.62 4.51
C LYS A 66 -7.29 23.69 4.17
N ILE A 67 -6.94 23.37 2.92
CA ILE A 67 -5.58 23.49 2.41
C ILE A 67 -5.21 24.97 2.34
N ASN A 68 -4.06 25.34 2.90
CA ASN A 68 -3.49 26.66 2.74
C ASN A 68 -2.56 26.68 1.52
N PRO A 69 -2.94 27.29 0.38
CA PRO A 69 -2.17 27.22 -0.85
C PRO A 69 -0.86 28.02 -0.74
N LYS A 70 0.27 27.42 -1.14
CA LYS A 70 1.57 28.08 -1.33
C LYS A 70 1.79 28.45 -2.79
N THR A 71 2.71 29.39 -3.01
CA THR A 71 3.23 29.69 -4.34
C THR A 71 4.00 28.49 -4.89
N ILE A 72 3.82 28.19 -6.17
CA ILE A 72 4.56 27.13 -6.88
C ILE A 72 5.28 27.69 -8.09
N SER A 73 6.33 26.98 -8.53
CA SER A 73 7.08 27.33 -9.73
C SER A 73 6.19 27.31 -10.97
N THR A 74 6.34 28.29 -11.85
CA THR A 74 5.70 28.31 -13.17
C THR A 74 6.11 27.10 -14.03
N LYS A 75 7.30 26.54 -13.80
CA LYS A 75 7.77 25.29 -14.42
C LYS A 75 6.90 24.08 -14.03
N LEU A 76 6.19 24.14 -12.91
CA LEU A 76 5.23 23.13 -12.48
C LEU A 76 3.81 23.47 -12.94
N LEU A 77 3.38 24.71 -12.70
CA LEU A 77 2.00 25.13 -12.98
C LEU A 77 1.65 25.09 -14.47
N TYR A 78 2.53 25.62 -15.35
CA TYR A 78 2.22 25.71 -16.77
C TYR A 78 2.06 24.33 -17.42
N PRO A 79 3.02 23.37 -17.30
CA PRO A 79 2.83 22.04 -17.87
C PRO A 79 1.59 21.34 -17.32
N LEU A 80 1.31 21.47 -16.01
CA LEU A 80 0.13 20.87 -15.39
C LEU A 80 -1.16 21.38 -16.04
N LEU A 81 -1.33 22.71 -16.14
CA LEU A 81 -2.53 23.29 -16.75
C LEU A 81 -2.65 22.96 -18.23
N GLU A 82 -1.53 22.95 -18.97
CA GLU A 82 -1.52 22.57 -20.39
C GLU A 82 -1.98 21.12 -20.58
N TYR A 83 -1.38 20.16 -19.87
CA TYR A 83 -1.78 18.75 -19.97
C TYR A 83 -3.21 18.51 -19.47
N ALA A 84 -3.59 19.11 -18.34
CA ALA A 84 -4.96 19.02 -17.84
C ALA A 84 -5.99 19.61 -18.82
N SER A 85 -5.60 20.58 -19.67
CA SER A 85 -6.48 21.13 -20.71
C SER A 85 -6.70 20.21 -21.90
N LEU A 86 -5.84 19.20 -22.09
CA LEU A 86 -5.94 18.22 -23.15
C LEU A 86 -6.61 16.93 -22.69
N GLU A 87 -6.74 16.71 -21.38
CA GLU A 87 -7.43 15.56 -20.82
C GLU A 87 -8.91 15.61 -21.20
N GLU A 88 -9.43 14.52 -21.77
CA GLU A 88 -10.84 14.42 -22.17
C GLU A 88 -11.66 13.61 -21.17
N ASN A 89 -11.02 12.70 -20.44
CA ASN A 89 -11.67 11.85 -19.49
C ASN A 89 -11.98 12.58 -18.18
N GLU A 90 -13.23 12.55 -17.75
CA GLU A 90 -13.68 13.24 -16.53
C GLU A 90 -12.98 12.74 -15.25
N LYS A 91 -12.75 11.42 -15.13
CA LYS A 91 -12.05 10.83 -13.98
C LYS A 91 -10.62 11.37 -13.89
N LEU A 92 -9.87 11.34 -15.00
CA LEU A 92 -8.49 11.87 -15.01
C LEU A 92 -8.47 13.40 -14.83
N GLN A 93 -9.46 14.13 -15.35
CA GLN A 93 -9.61 15.57 -15.11
C GLN A 93 -9.74 15.89 -13.61
N ASP A 94 -10.46 15.06 -12.85
CA ASP A 94 -10.55 15.22 -11.40
C ASP A 94 -9.20 14.93 -10.73
N LYS A 95 -8.46 13.92 -11.20
CA LYS A 95 -7.10 13.63 -10.71
C LYS A 95 -6.13 14.78 -10.96
N TRP A 96 -6.26 15.51 -12.07
CA TRP A 96 -5.49 16.73 -12.31
C TRP A 96 -5.75 17.84 -11.28
N ALA A 97 -7.01 18.07 -10.92
CA ALA A 97 -7.38 19.05 -9.91
C ALA A 97 -6.90 18.65 -8.51
N ILE A 98 -7.01 17.36 -8.16
CA ILE A 98 -6.50 16.80 -6.91
C ILE A 98 -4.97 16.93 -6.84
N LEU A 99 -4.27 16.56 -7.92
CA LEU A 99 -2.82 16.68 -8.02
C LEU A 99 -2.38 18.13 -7.78
N LEU A 100 -3.02 19.10 -8.45
CA LEU A 100 -2.69 20.51 -8.23
C LEU A 100 -2.97 20.93 -6.77
N ALA A 101 -4.11 20.52 -6.19
CA ALA A 101 -4.47 20.86 -4.82
C ALA A 101 -3.43 20.35 -3.80
N ASN A 102 -2.91 19.14 -4.01
CA ASN A 102 -1.88 18.54 -3.16
C ASN A 102 -0.49 19.18 -3.41
N LEU A 103 -0.16 19.58 -4.64
CA LEU A 103 1.11 20.27 -4.95
C LEU A 103 1.19 21.68 -4.36
N VAL A 104 0.06 22.40 -4.30
CA VAL A 104 -0.01 23.74 -3.73
C VAL A 104 -0.21 23.73 -2.21
N ASP A 105 -0.32 22.57 -1.59
CA ASP A 105 -0.55 22.47 -0.15
C ASP A 105 0.71 22.83 0.65
N SER A 106 0.64 23.86 1.48
CA SER A 106 1.78 24.30 2.30
C SER A 106 2.17 23.32 3.40
N ASP A 107 1.25 22.46 3.85
CA ASP A 107 1.55 21.42 4.84
C ASP A 107 2.28 20.22 4.20
N GLN A 108 2.30 20.15 2.86
CA GLN A 108 2.96 19.10 2.12
C GLN A 108 4.20 19.62 1.40
N ASN A 109 5.28 18.85 1.47
CA ASN A 109 6.50 19.13 0.71
C ASN A 109 6.54 18.35 -0.60
N ILE A 110 5.43 18.33 -1.34
CA ILE A 110 5.36 17.68 -2.66
C ILE A 110 5.66 18.74 -3.72
N GLU A 111 6.92 18.80 -4.15
CA GLU A 111 7.35 19.60 -5.30
C GLU A 111 7.95 18.67 -6.37
N ASN A 112 7.17 17.68 -6.78
CA ASN A 112 7.60 16.73 -7.80
C ASN A 112 7.12 17.15 -9.19
N HIS A 113 8.04 17.69 -9.99
CA HIS A 113 7.77 18.12 -11.36
C HIS A 113 7.48 16.96 -12.32
N VAL A 114 7.75 15.71 -11.93
CA VAL A 114 7.54 14.51 -12.75
C VAL A 114 6.06 14.12 -12.80
N PHE A 115 5.28 14.38 -11.75
CA PHE A 115 3.90 13.91 -11.62
C PHE A 115 2.94 14.40 -12.73
N PRO A 116 2.98 15.67 -13.17
CA PRO A 116 2.22 16.09 -14.34
C PRO A 116 2.52 15.24 -15.58
N TYR A 117 3.80 14.94 -15.83
CA TYR A 117 4.19 14.13 -16.98
C TYR A 117 3.73 12.69 -16.85
N LEU A 118 3.75 12.12 -15.64
CA LEU A 118 3.21 10.77 -15.40
C LEU A 118 1.72 10.74 -15.70
N LEU A 119 0.92 11.62 -15.09
CA LEU A 119 -0.53 11.63 -15.28
C LEU A 119 -0.92 11.86 -16.74
N SER A 120 -0.18 12.71 -17.47
CA SER A 120 -0.42 12.96 -18.91
C SER A 120 -0.19 11.75 -19.84
N GLN A 121 0.47 10.71 -19.35
CA GLN A 121 0.85 9.53 -20.13
C GLN A 121 0.10 8.26 -19.70
N LEU A 122 -0.91 8.39 -18.82
CA LEU A 122 -1.68 7.27 -18.32
C LEU A 122 -3.07 7.23 -18.94
N SER A 123 -3.51 6.02 -19.28
CA SER A 123 -4.92 5.74 -19.52
C SER A 123 -5.69 5.62 -18.20
N VAL A 124 -7.02 5.64 -18.29
CA VAL A 124 -7.89 5.39 -17.12
C VAL A 124 -7.63 4.00 -16.56
N GLN A 125 -7.47 3.00 -17.42
CA GLN A 125 -7.25 1.61 -17.01
C GLN A 125 -5.92 1.45 -16.27
N GLU A 126 -4.87 2.11 -16.75
CA GLU A 126 -3.56 2.14 -16.11
C GLU A 126 -3.65 2.81 -14.74
N PHE A 127 -4.29 3.99 -14.65
CA PHE A 127 -4.47 4.68 -13.38
C PHE A 127 -5.28 3.86 -12.37
N ASP A 128 -6.37 3.22 -12.82
CA ASP A 128 -7.22 2.38 -11.97
C ASP A 128 -6.46 1.19 -11.39
N ALA A 129 -5.61 0.54 -12.20
CA ALA A 129 -4.78 -0.57 -11.73
C ALA A 129 -3.77 -0.12 -10.64
N LEU A 130 -3.21 1.08 -10.79
CA LEU A 130 -2.30 1.67 -9.79
C LEU A 130 -3.05 2.07 -8.51
N GLU A 131 -4.23 2.69 -8.66
CA GLU A 131 -5.10 3.09 -7.55
C GLU A 131 -5.55 1.86 -6.74
N ASP A 132 -5.95 0.78 -7.41
CA ASP A 132 -6.33 -0.48 -6.78
C ASP A 132 -5.16 -1.11 -6.00
N ALA A 133 -3.97 -1.16 -6.60
CA ALA A 133 -2.78 -1.68 -5.93
C ALA A 133 -2.44 -0.83 -4.70
N PHE A 134 -2.43 0.49 -4.84
CA PHE A 134 -2.13 1.39 -3.73
C PHE A 134 -3.14 1.25 -2.57
N ASN A 135 -4.43 1.17 -2.87
CA ASN A 135 -5.49 1.00 -1.86
C ASN A 135 -5.40 -0.35 -1.14
N LYS A 136 -5.05 -1.43 -1.85
CA LYS A 136 -4.75 -2.74 -1.23
C LYS A 136 -3.58 -2.64 -0.27
N LYS A 137 -2.51 -1.96 -0.68
CA LYS A 137 -1.34 -1.72 0.19
C LYS A 137 -1.73 -0.99 1.46
N ILE A 138 -2.45 0.12 1.35
CA ILE A 138 -2.93 0.90 2.51
C ILE A 138 -3.72 0.02 3.46
N SER A 139 -4.71 -0.72 2.94
CA SER A 139 -5.57 -1.59 3.74
C SER A 139 -4.77 -2.68 4.47
N ARG A 140 -3.80 -3.29 3.76
CA ARG A 140 -2.90 -4.32 4.32
C ARG A 140 -2.01 -3.74 5.42
N VAL A 141 -1.37 -2.60 5.16
CA VAL A 141 -0.49 -1.93 6.12
C VAL A 141 -1.28 -1.51 7.36
N GLN A 142 -2.46 -0.90 7.22
CA GLN A 142 -3.31 -0.53 8.36
C GLN A 142 -3.65 -1.73 9.24
N LYS A 143 -4.03 -2.87 8.64
CA LYS A 143 -4.33 -4.10 9.36
C LYS A 143 -3.11 -4.63 10.12
N LEU A 144 -1.95 -4.67 9.46
CA LEU A 144 -0.71 -5.17 10.04
C LEU A 144 -0.18 -4.26 11.15
N THR A 145 -0.28 -2.94 10.98
CA THR A 145 0.09 -1.97 12.02
C THR A 145 -0.78 -2.15 13.26
N LYS A 146 -2.09 -2.36 13.09
CA LYS A 146 -2.99 -2.66 14.21
C LYS A 146 -2.61 -3.97 14.92
N GLU A 147 -2.32 -5.03 14.15
CA GLU A 147 -1.86 -6.30 14.72
C GLU A 147 -0.53 -6.13 15.48
N LEU A 148 0.37 -5.28 14.97
CA LEU A 148 1.64 -4.96 15.60
C LEU A 148 1.43 -4.21 16.92
N GLU A 149 0.53 -3.22 16.96
CA GLU A 149 0.16 -2.51 18.19
C GLU A 149 -0.45 -3.44 19.25
N GLU A 150 -1.36 -4.32 18.85
CA GLU A 150 -1.95 -5.34 19.73
C GLU A 150 -0.89 -6.32 20.28
N HIS A 151 0.08 -6.70 19.44
CA HIS A 151 1.22 -7.52 19.85
C HIS A 151 2.09 -6.79 20.89
N PHE A 152 2.47 -5.53 20.63
CA PHE A 152 3.27 -4.74 21.58
C PHE A 152 2.57 -4.56 22.94
N ASN A 153 1.26 -4.26 22.94
CA ASN A 153 0.52 -4.01 24.17
C ASN A 153 0.43 -5.26 25.08
N SER A 154 0.47 -6.46 24.50
CA SER A 154 0.37 -7.73 25.22
C SER A 154 1.71 -8.42 25.43
N TYR A 155 2.76 -7.97 24.74
CA TYR A 155 4.06 -8.64 24.67
C TYR A 155 4.70 -8.85 26.05
N ASP A 156 4.87 -7.79 26.84
CA ASP A 156 5.56 -7.85 28.14
C ASP A 156 4.85 -8.79 29.13
N GLN A 157 3.52 -8.79 29.12
CA GLN A 157 2.71 -9.65 29.98
C GLN A 157 2.86 -11.12 29.59
N ILE A 158 2.77 -11.42 28.29
CA ILE A 158 2.88 -12.79 27.76
C ILE A 158 4.31 -13.32 27.93
N GLU A 159 5.33 -12.49 27.69
CA GLU A 159 6.73 -12.89 27.87
C GLU A 159 7.02 -13.23 29.34
N SER A 160 6.59 -12.39 30.27
CA SER A 160 6.74 -12.63 31.71
C SER A 160 6.01 -13.89 32.18
N GLU A 161 4.80 -14.14 31.66
CA GLU A 161 4.05 -15.37 31.95
C GLU A 161 4.81 -16.61 31.47
N ILE A 162 5.33 -16.59 30.24
CA ILE A 162 6.10 -17.71 29.66
C ILE A 162 7.38 -17.94 30.46
N ASP A 163 8.10 -16.89 30.85
CA ASP A 163 9.34 -17.01 31.62
C ASP A 163 9.11 -17.59 33.02
N SER A 164 8.01 -17.18 33.67
CA SER A 164 7.58 -17.77 34.95
C SER A 164 7.24 -19.26 34.80
N GLN A 165 6.49 -19.64 33.77
CA GLN A 165 6.16 -21.04 33.49
C GLN A 165 7.39 -21.88 33.16
N LEU A 166 8.34 -21.33 32.39
CA LEU A 166 9.61 -21.99 32.07
C LEU A 166 10.43 -22.23 33.34
N ALA A 167 10.54 -21.24 34.24
CA ALA A 167 11.26 -21.40 35.50
C ALA A 167 10.62 -22.48 36.40
N ASN A 168 9.29 -22.54 36.44
CA ASN A 168 8.55 -23.56 37.18
C ASN A 168 8.81 -24.97 36.62
N TYR A 169 8.65 -25.17 35.32
CA TYR A 169 8.87 -26.48 34.70
C TYR A 169 10.34 -26.91 34.73
N GLN A 170 11.30 -25.98 34.61
CA GLN A 170 12.72 -26.28 34.80
C GLN A 170 13.00 -26.75 36.23
N SER A 171 12.42 -26.08 37.24
CA SER A 171 12.56 -26.49 38.63
C SER A 171 11.91 -27.86 38.89
N GLU A 172 10.74 -28.12 38.32
CA GLU A 172 10.05 -29.41 38.38
C GLU A 172 10.88 -30.53 37.73
N LEU A 173 11.51 -30.25 36.58
CA LEU A 173 12.39 -31.18 35.89
C LEU A 173 13.61 -31.56 36.73
N GLU A 174 14.25 -30.58 37.37
CA GLU A 174 15.39 -30.81 38.26
C GLU A 174 15.02 -31.63 39.50
N ILE A 175 13.85 -31.37 40.09
CA ILE A 175 13.32 -32.18 41.21
C ILE A 175 13.02 -33.62 40.74
N CYS A 176 12.38 -33.78 39.58
CA CYS A 176 12.06 -35.08 38.99
C CYS A 176 13.32 -35.91 38.73
N ARG A 177 14.34 -35.30 38.12
CA ARG A 177 15.65 -35.93 37.89
C ARG A 177 16.31 -36.36 39.20
N ARG A 178 16.30 -35.49 40.22
CA ARG A 178 16.88 -35.78 41.54
C ARG A 178 16.16 -36.93 42.25
N ASP A 179 14.82 -36.90 42.29
CA ASP A 179 13.99 -37.92 42.95
C ASP A 179 14.15 -39.30 42.28
N ASN A 180 14.31 -39.33 40.95
CA ASN A 180 14.57 -40.55 40.20
C ASN A 180 15.97 -41.12 40.49
N LEU A 181 16.97 -40.26 40.69
CA LEU A 181 18.36 -40.65 41.03
C LEU A 181 18.50 -41.16 42.48
N SER A 182 17.75 -40.58 43.43
CA SER A 182 17.83 -40.94 44.84
C SER A 182 17.05 -42.21 45.22
N GLY A 183 16.14 -42.69 44.37
CA GLY A 183 15.31 -43.87 44.63
C GLY A 183 14.28 -43.71 45.75
N SER A 184 14.10 -42.49 46.27
CA SER A 184 13.21 -42.21 47.41
C SER A 184 11.71 -42.11 47.06
N LYS A 185 11.38 -42.07 45.77
CA LYS A 185 9.99 -41.97 45.25
C LYS A 185 9.82 -42.85 44.00
N PRO A 186 8.57 -43.18 43.59
CA PRO A 186 8.31 -43.88 42.34
C PRO A 186 8.86 -43.09 41.15
N TYR A 187 9.43 -43.79 40.17
CA TYR A 187 9.96 -43.21 38.95
C TYR A 187 8.91 -42.33 38.24
N ARG A 188 9.29 -41.09 37.92
CA ARG A 188 8.48 -40.17 37.10
C ARG A 188 9.17 -39.95 35.76
N ASN A 189 8.42 -40.04 34.66
CA ASN A 189 8.99 -39.80 33.33
C ASN A 189 9.35 -38.30 33.15
N PRO A 190 10.64 -37.92 32.99
CA PRO A 190 11.04 -36.53 32.77
C PRO A 190 10.67 -36.00 31.38
N GLN A 191 10.40 -36.87 30.41
CA GLN A 191 10.16 -36.52 29.01
C GLN A 191 8.92 -35.63 28.86
N SER A 192 7.84 -35.91 29.60
CA SER A 192 6.60 -35.10 29.54
C SER A 192 6.78 -33.67 30.07
N ILE A 193 7.73 -33.46 30.99
CA ILE A 193 8.09 -32.11 31.47
C ILE A 193 8.97 -31.41 30.42
N GLN A 194 9.88 -32.14 29.80
CA GLN A 194 10.74 -31.64 28.73
C GLN A 194 9.93 -31.17 27.51
N GLU A 195 8.93 -31.94 27.09
CA GLU A 195 8.00 -31.58 26.01
C GLU A 195 7.31 -30.23 26.26
N LYS A 196 6.82 -30.00 27.49
CA LYS A 196 6.20 -28.72 27.88
C LYS A 196 7.19 -27.55 27.86
N ILE A 197 8.43 -27.79 28.30
CA ILE A 197 9.49 -26.79 28.21
C ILE A 197 9.75 -26.41 26.75
N ASP A 198 9.80 -27.38 25.85
CA ASP A 198 10.09 -27.15 24.44
C ASP A 198 8.90 -26.49 23.73
N GLU A 199 7.66 -26.81 24.11
CA GLU A 199 6.45 -26.09 23.69
C GLU A 199 6.52 -24.60 24.09
N LEU A 200 6.84 -24.30 25.36
CA LEU A 200 6.96 -22.93 25.85
C LEU A 200 8.10 -22.17 25.18
N LYS A 201 9.25 -22.81 24.93
CA LYS A 201 10.35 -22.21 24.16
C LYS A 201 9.93 -21.89 22.73
N ASN A 202 9.20 -22.79 22.07
CA ASN A 202 8.67 -22.55 20.72
C ASN A 202 7.66 -21.40 20.72
N ARG A 203 6.78 -21.34 21.72
CA ARG A 203 5.85 -20.22 21.91
C ARG A 203 6.59 -18.89 22.10
N LYS A 204 7.63 -18.84 22.94
CA LYS A 204 8.49 -17.65 23.14
C LYS A 204 9.17 -17.23 21.84
N LYS A 205 9.75 -18.19 21.11
CA LYS A 205 10.39 -17.95 19.81
C LYS A 205 9.40 -17.35 18.80
N ASN A 206 8.20 -17.90 18.70
CA ASN A 206 7.15 -17.40 17.80
C ASN A 206 6.71 -15.99 18.20
N LEU A 207 6.58 -15.70 19.50
CA LEU A 207 6.26 -14.37 20.01
C LEU A 207 7.31 -13.33 19.59
N ILE A 208 8.60 -13.67 19.71
CA ILE A 208 9.72 -12.81 19.32
C ILE A 208 9.77 -12.62 17.80
N GLN A 209 9.57 -13.69 17.03
CA GLN A 209 9.63 -13.65 15.56
C GLN A 209 8.41 -12.99 14.92
N LYS A 210 7.30 -12.84 15.66
CA LYS A 210 6.08 -12.23 15.14
C LYS A 210 6.29 -10.78 14.71
N LYS A 211 6.99 -9.98 15.52
CA LYS A 211 7.30 -8.58 15.21
C LYS A 211 8.06 -8.38 13.88
N PRO A 212 9.27 -8.96 13.70
CA PRO A 212 10.04 -8.75 12.47
C PRO A 212 9.33 -9.31 11.24
N ARG A 213 8.48 -10.35 11.40
CA ARG A 213 7.63 -10.85 10.33
C ARG A 213 6.61 -9.80 9.90
N ILE A 214 5.86 -9.23 10.85
CA ILE A 214 4.87 -8.20 10.54
C ILE A 214 5.55 -6.94 9.97
N GLU A 215 6.69 -6.53 10.51
CA GLU A 215 7.46 -5.39 9.98
C GLU A 215 7.95 -5.64 8.54
N LYS A 216 8.40 -6.85 8.22
CA LYS A 216 8.76 -7.23 6.85
C LYS A 216 7.54 -7.13 5.94
N ASP A 217 6.42 -7.71 6.36
CA ASP A 217 5.19 -7.72 5.58
C ASP A 217 4.71 -6.28 5.34
N ILE A 218 4.75 -5.38 6.33
CA ILE A 218 4.40 -3.95 6.17
C ILE A 218 5.23 -3.26 5.07
N ASN A 219 6.52 -3.58 4.99
CA ASN A 219 7.45 -2.95 4.05
C ASN A 219 7.43 -3.60 2.65
N GLU A 220 6.71 -4.69 2.46
CA GLU A 220 6.61 -5.39 1.17
C GLU A 220 5.84 -4.54 0.15
N ALA A 221 6.36 -4.50 -1.08
CA ALA A 221 5.71 -3.80 -2.20
C ALA A 221 4.41 -4.50 -2.59
N GLU A 222 3.45 -3.74 -3.12
CA GLU A 222 2.19 -4.33 -3.57
C GLU A 222 2.26 -4.69 -5.05
N LEU A 223 1.67 -5.83 -5.41
CA LEU A 223 1.59 -6.30 -6.78
C LEU A 223 0.50 -5.57 -7.56
N VAL A 224 0.85 -5.08 -8.74
CA VAL A 224 -0.09 -4.51 -9.70
C VAL A 224 -0.72 -5.65 -10.49
N THR A 225 -2.05 -5.79 -10.38
CA THR A 225 -2.78 -6.89 -11.03
C THR A 225 -2.84 -6.67 -12.54
N SER A 226 -2.17 -7.53 -13.31
CA SER A 226 -2.13 -7.48 -14.77
C SER A 226 -3.41 -7.95 -15.47
N LYS A 227 -4.37 -8.56 -14.74
CA LYS A 227 -5.55 -9.24 -15.34
C LYS A 227 -6.39 -8.36 -16.27
N ASN A 228 -6.42 -7.05 -16.04
CA ASN A 228 -7.22 -6.11 -16.81
C ASN A 228 -6.38 -5.18 -17.70
N LEU A 229 -5.05 -5.32 -17.69
CA LEU A 229 -4.14 -4.50 -18.48
C LEU A 229 -3.62 -5.28 -19.69
N ARG A 230 -3.55 -4.60 -20.83
CA ARG A 230 -2.86 -5.13 -22.01
C ARG A 230 -1.36 -5.03 -21.81
N ASN A 231 -0.60 -5.87 -22.51
CA ASN A 231 0.86 -5.92 -22.38
C ASN A 231 1.54 -4.56 -22.60
N PHE A 232 1.02 -3.74 -23.54
CA PHE A 232 1.59 -2.42 -23.79
C PHE A 232 1.31 -1.42 -22.67
N GLU A 233 0.20 -1.58 -21.93
CA GLU A 233 -0.14 -0.74 -20.78
C GLU A 233 0.81 -1.04 -19.62
N ILE A 234 1.10 -2.32 -19.38
CA ILE A 234 2.13 -2.74 -18.41
C ILE A 234 3.51 -2.21 -18.81
N SER A 235 3.88 -2.34 -20.09
CA SER A 235 5.15 -1.81 -20.59
C SER A 235 5.25 -0.28 -20.45
N ASN A 236 4.14 0.44 -20.63
CA ASN A 236 4.07 1.87 -20.39
C ASN A 236 4.29 2.21 -18.91
N LEU A 237 3.62 1.51 -17.99
CA LEU A 237 3.81 1.67 -16.54
C LEU A 237 5.27 1.41 -16.09
N ILE A 238 5.90 0.39 -16.66
CA ILE A 238 7.32 0.07 -16.41
C ILE A 238 8.22 1.17 -16.97
N ARG A 239 7.99 1.60 -18.21
CA ARG A 239 8.74 2.70 -18.86
C ARG A 239 8.66 4.00 -18.06
N LEU A 240 7.49 4.28 -17.47
CA LEU A 240 7.27 5.45 -16.61
C LEU A 240 7.96 5.33 -15.24
N GLY A 241 8.49 4.15 -14.89
CA GLY A 241 9.15 3.90 -13.61
C GLY A 241 8.19 3.82 -12.43
N ILE A 242 6.87 3.74 -12.69
CA ILE A 242 5.82 3.63 -11.66
C ILE A 242 5.72 2.17 -11.18
N VAL A 243 5.97 1.24 -12.08
CA VAL A 243 5.96 -0.21 -11.86
C VAL A 243 7.32 -0.78 -12.20
N LYS A 244 7.76 -1.82 -11.49
CA LYS A 244 8.96 -2.60 -11.84
C LYS A 244 8.61 -4.07 -12.00
N GLU A 245 9.30 -4.71 -12.92
CA GLU A 245 9.21 -6.15 -13.12
C GLU A 245 10.14 -6.85 -12.13
N VAL A 246 9.61 -7.82 -11.39
CA VAL A 246 10.34 -8.60 -10.40
C VAL A 246 10.10 -10.08 -10.66
N VAL A 247 11.17 -10.87 -10.56
CA VAL A 247 11.13 -12.30 -10.77
C VAL A 247 11.06 -12.99 -9.42
N HIS A 248 9.94 -13.66 -9.16
CA HIS A 248 9.73 -14.46 -7.96
C HIS A 248 9.86 -15.95 -8.26
N SER A 249 10.22 -16.73 -7.25
CA SER A 249 10.21 -18.19 -7.29
C SER A 249 9.33 -18.70 -6.18
N TYR A 250 8.30 -19.46 -6.53
CA TYR A 250 7.34 -20.00 -5.57
C TYR A 250 7.55 -21.50 -5.42
N GLY A 251 7.74 -21.95 -4.18
CA GLY A 251 7.65 -23.35 -3.82
C GLY A 251 6.26 -23.64 -3.28
N TYR A 252 5.52 -24.56 -3.89
CA TYR A 252 4.28 -25.08 -3.32
C TYR A 252 4.37 -26.58 -3.12
N ILE A 253 3.77 -27.03 -2.02
CA ILE A 253 3.60 -28.46 -1.75
C ILE A 253 2.43 -28.91 -2.60
N ASP A 254 2.66 -29.88 -3.48
CA ASP A 254 1.57 -30.51 -4.22
C ASP A 254 0.60 -31.10 -3.21
N SER A 255 -0.68 -30.76 -3.32
CA SER A 255 -1.73 -31.14 -2.37
C SER A 255 -2.12 -32.62 -2.48
N LYS A 256 -1.14 -33.52 -2.50
CA LYS A 256 -1.37 -34.94 -2.27
C LYS A 256 -1.61 -35.13 -0.77
N LYS A 257 -2.61 -35.95 -0.44
CA LYS A 257 -2.84 -36.39 0.94
C LYS A 257 -1.56 -37.07 1.42
N ILE A 258 -0.88 -36.45 2.38
CA ILE A 258 0.27 -37.06 3.04
C ILE A 258 -0.27 -38.21 3.88
N ASN A 259 0.13 -39.43 3.57
CA ASN A 259 -0.23 -40.58 4.38
C ASN A 259 0.63 -40.56 5.64
N VAL A 260 -0.02 -40.46 6.80
CA VAL A 260 0.65 -40.67 8.07
C VAL A 260 0.72 -42.17 8.30
N ASN A 261 1.93 -42.72 8.30
CA ASN A 261 2.14 -44.12 8.60
C ASN A 261 1.89 -44.33 10.09
N LYS A 262 0.76 -44.96 10.39
CA LYS A 262 0.43 -45.31 11.77
C LYS A 262 1.31 -46.48 12.20
N ALA A 263 1.97 -46.32 13.33
CA ALA A 263 2.71 -47.41 13.93
C ALA A 263 1.77 -48.59 14.21
N ASN A 264 2.15 -49.79 13.78
CA ASN A 264 1.40 -51.00 14.11
C ASN A 264 1.39 -51.20 15.62
N SER A 265 0.21 -51.50 16.17
CA SER A 265 -0.12 -51.60 17.60
C SER A 265 0.61 -52.68 18.41
N PHE A 266 1.69 -53.25 17.86
CA PHE A 266 2.50 -54.28 18.51
C PHE A 266 3.83 -53.75 19.07
N ASP A 267 4.31 -52.58 18.62
CA ASP A 267 5.49 -51.92 19.16
C ASP A 267 5.09 -50.65 19.91
N GLN A 268 5.21 -50.70 21.23
CA GLN A 268 4.80 -49.63 22.16
C GLN A 268 5.68 -48.37 22.10
N TYR A 269 6.56 -48.25 21.10
CA TYR A 269 7.58 -47.21 20.97
C TYR A 269 7.67 -46.53 19.60
N CYS A 270 6.79 -46.87 18.64
CA CYS A 270 6.81 -46.23 17.33
C CYS A 270 5.83 -45.05 17.29
N GLU A 271 6.34 -43.84 17.08
CA GLU A 271 5.53 -42.65 16.81
C GLU A 271 5.01 -42.68 15.37
N ASP A 272 3.83 -42.11 15.16
CA ASP A 272 3.28 -41.85 13.82
C ASP A 272 4.28 -40.98 13.04
N TYR A 273 4.68 -41.41 11.84
CA TYR A 273 5.65 -40.69 11.03
C TYR A 273 5.13 -40.42 9.62
N ILE A 274 5.65 -39.34 9.04
CA ILE A 274 5.42 -38.95 7.66
C ILE A 274 6.62 -39.41 6.84
N ASP A 275 6.39 -40.16 5.77
CA ASP A 275 7.45 -40.41 4.79
C ASP A 275 7.68 -39.14 3.98
N LEU A 276 8.87 -38.55 4.09
CA LEU A 276 9.24 -37.35 3.33
C LEU A 276 9.25 -37.60 1.82
N GLY A 277 9.32 -38.87 1.37
CA GLY A 277 9.14 -39.25 -0.03
C GLY A 277 7.73 -38.96 -0.59
N ASP A 278 6.72 -38.85 0.28
CA ASP A 278 5.34 -38.52 -0.11
C ASP A 278 5.10 -37.00 -0.24
N VAL A 279 6.08 -36.18 0.17
CA VAL A 279 6.00 -34.71 0.09
C VAL A 279 6.73 -34.23 -1.17
N SER A 280 5.98 -34.06 -2.27
CA SER A 280 6.50 -33.40 -3.47
C SER A 280 6.35 -31.89 -3.38
N VAL A 281 7.48 -31.17 -3.46
CA VAL A 281 7.51 -29.71 -3.57
C VAL A 281 7.76 -29.35 -5.03
N THR A 282 6.82 -28.64 -5.63
CA THR A 282 6.98 -28.06 -6.97
C THR A 282 7.51 -26.65 -6.81
N ILE A 283 8.61 -26.34 -7.49
CA ILE A 283 9.17 -24.99 -7.54
C ILE A 283 8.84 -24.41 -8.90
N GLU A 284 7.90 -23.46 -8.91
CA GLU A 284 7.68 -22.60 -10.06
C GLU A 284 8.74 -21.50 -10.03
N LYS A 285 9.70 -21.63 -10.95
CA LYS A 285 10.79 -20.66 -11.10
C LYS A 285 10.36 -19.60 -12.10
N ASP A 286 10.93 -18.42 -11.90
CA ASP A 286 10.88 -17.32 -12.85
C ASP A 286 9.47 -16.76 -13.12
N VAL A 287 8.62 -16.72 -12.08
CA VAL A 287 7.32 -16.06 -12.18
C VAL A 287 7.54 -14.56 -12.21
N VAL A 288 7.21 -13.96 -13.34
CA VAL A 288 7.31 -12.53 -13.58
C VAL A 288 6.11 -11.82 -12.98
N GLU A 289 6.36 -10.93 -12.04
CA GLU A 289 5.34 -10.08 -11.42
C GLU A 289 5.69 -8.61 -11.55
N ASN A 290 4.68 -7.76 -11.33
CA ASN A 290 4.77 -6.33 -11.46
C ASN A 290 4.52 -5.68 -10.10
N GLU A 291 5.56 -5.08 -9.52
CA GLU A 291 5.48 -4.39 -8.23
C GLU A 291 5.28 -2.89 -8.42
N LEU A 292 4.42 -2.30 -7.60
CA LEU A 292 4.31 -0.85 -7.45
C LEU A 292 5.60 -0.31 -6.82
N THR A 293 6.21 0.70 -7.44
CA THR A 293 7.43 1.33 -6.93
C THR A 293 7.11 2.43 -5.93
N GLU A 294 8.11 2.88 -5.16
CA GLU A 294 7.98 4.06 -4.29
C GLU A 294 7.56 5.31 -5.07
N LEU A 295 8.10 5.52 -6.28
CA LEU A 295 7.67 6.62 -7.15
C LEU A 295 6.18 6.51 -7.49
N GLY A 296 5.72 5.29 -7.80
CA GLY A 296 4.33 5.02 -8.09
C GLY A 296 3.42 5.25 -6.89
N GLU A 297 3.83 4.85 -5.70
CA GLU A 297 3.09 5.11 -4.45
C GLU A 297 2.96 6.61 -4.17
N LEU A 298 4.06 7.36 -4.27
CA LEU A 298 4.05 8.81 -4.09
C LEU A 298 3.18 9.51 -5.14
N PHE A 299 3.23 9.05 -6.39
CA PHE A 299 2.43 9.58 -7.49
C PHE A 299 0.93 9.33 -7.28
N VAL A 300 0.53 8.10 -6.98
CA VAL A 300 -0.89 7.76 -6.75
C VAL A 300 -1.41 8.51 -5.53
N LYS A 301 -0.63 8.58 -4.44
CA LYS A 301 -0.95 9.36 -3.24
C LYS A 301 -1.18 10.84 -3.57
N ALA A 302 -0.34 11.43 -4.42
CA ALA A 302 -0.51 12.82 -4.85
C ALA A 302 -1.77 13.03 -5.70
N CYS A 303 -2.31 11.98 -6.33
CA CYS A 303 -3.55 12.00 -7.09
C CYS A 303 -4.79 11.57 -6.28
N GLN A 304 -4.67 11.32 -4.97
CA GLN A 304 -5.80 11.00 -4.08
C GLN A 304 -6.23 12.20 -3.26
N GLU A 305 -7.54 12.32 -3.02
CA GLU A 305 -8.06 13.44 -2.25
C GLU A 305 -7.68 13.28 -0.77
N LYS A 306 -7.33 14.39 -0.10
CA LYS A 306 -7.04 14.38 1.34
C LYS A 306 -8.19 13.70 2.10
N GLY A 307 -7.88 12.67 2.88
CA GLY A 307 -8.86 11.92 3.69
C GLY A 307 -9.43 10.66 3.03
N GLU A 308 -9.13 10.37 1.76
CA GLU A 308 -9.43 9.05 1.16
C GLU A 308 -8.49 7.96 1.71
N VAL A 309 -7.24 8.31 2.01
CA VAL A 309 -6.22 7.40 2.57
C VAL A 309 -6.53 6.93 4.01
N ASN A 310 -7.44 7.61 4.72
CA ASN A 310 -7.78 7.35 6.13
C ASN A 310 -9.18 6.74 6.32
N LYS A 311 -9.86 6.33 5.25
CA LYS A 311 -11.10 5.54 5.31
C LYS A 311 -10.81 4.09 5.03
#